data_AF-A0A1H5U549-F1
#
_entry.id   AF-A0A1H5U549-F1
#
_cell.length_a   1.000
_cell.length_b   1.000
_cell.length_c   1.000
_cell.angle_alpha   90.00
_cell.angle_beta   90.00
_cell.angle_gamma   90.00
#
_symmetry.space_group_name_H-M   'P 1'
#
loop_
_entity.id
_entity.type
_entity.pdbx_description
1 polymer ?
#
loop_
_entity_poly.entity_id
_entity_poly.type
_entity_poly.pdbx_seq_one_letter_code
_entity_poly.pdbx_strand_id
1 'polypeptide(L)'
;MSAAAPAVVCETCDTEAARVDAGSLADLRLPPELLAAAPAPRRDAVRLLVGRRGSGEVTHHGFRELPGLLRAGDVLVVNTSRTLPAALNGRMAELGADPATGALVVVHFSTRRDDGRWVVEVRSPDGRGSTVRRPGGPAGAEVRLAGGGRLVLERPLVPDADRLWVASVRVPDVVRHLQRHGRPIRYGYTARDQPLSAYQTVFGTPSADGRASAEMPSAGRPFTAPLVTELVSRGVQLAPIELHTGVASAEAHEPPYAEPFTVPASTAWQVNAARAAGGRVVAVGTTAVRALETASDERGTVRAAHGWTELVVTPERGVRAVDGLLTGLHEPEASHLLMLRAVSGEQLLARVYAEALRGRYLWHEFGDVNLLLP
;
A
#
# COMPACT_ATOMS: atom_id res chain seq x y z
N MET A 1 57.23 20.59 42.15
CA MET A 1 56.09 19.83 42.73
C MET A 1 54.84 20.43 42.11
N SER A 2 54.35 19.86 41.01
CA SER A 2 53.47 18.67 40.93
C SER A 2 52.04 19.03 41.37
N ALA A 3 50.96 18.79 40.61
CA ALA A 3 50.76 18.24 39.27
C ALA A 3 49.35 18.62 38.81
N ALA A 4 49.17 18.90 37.51
CA ALA A 4 47.87 18.85 36.87
C ALA A 4 47.83 17.58 36.01
N ALA A 5 46.87 16.70 36.27
CA ALA A 5 46.64 15.47 35.52
C ALA A 5 45.94 15.77 34.17
N PRO A 6 46.20 15.00 33.11
CA PRO A 6 45.85 15.37 31.74
C PRO A 6 44.40 15.04 31.38
N ALA A 7 43.91 15.79 30.39
CA ALA A 7 42.65 15.57 29.70
C ALA A 7 42.64 14.19 29.01
N VAL A 8 41.58 13.43 29.25
CA VAL A 8 41.27 12.22 28.47
C VAL A 8 40.67 12.67 27.16
N VAL A 9 41.44 12.48 26.09
CA VAL A 9 40.99 12.51 24.71
C VAL A 9 40.07 11.30 24.51
N CYS A 10 38.77 11.53 24.29
CA CYS A 10 37.88 10.53 23.74
C CYS A 10 37.89 10.69 22.21
N GLU A 11 38.88 10.07 21.58
CA GLU A 11 38.82 9.71 20.17
C GLU A 11 37.74 8.64 19.98
N THR A 12 36.99 8.74 18.88
CA THR A 12 35.93 7.83 18.38
C THR A 12 34.53 7.97 19.02
N CYS A 13 33.81 9.01 18.59
CA CYS A 13 32.36 8.91 18.38
C CYS A 13 32.13 8.88 16.86
N ASP A 14 32.40 7.72 16.25
CA ASP A 14 31.92 7.43 14.90
C ASP A 14 30.40 7.26 14.98
N THR A 15 29.67 8.31 14.62
CA THR A 15 28.26 8.17 14.21
C THR A 15 28.23 7.34 12.94
N GLU A 16 27.73 6.10 13.02
CA GLU A 16 27.31 5.30 11.88
C GLU A 16 26.17 6.03 11.14
N ALA A 17 26.55 7.03 10.34
CA ALA A 17 25.68 7.59 9.32
C ALA A 17 25.40 6.47 8.31
N ALA A 18 24.12 6.28 7.97
CA ALA A 18 23.65 5.31 6.98
C ALA A 18 24.53 5.33 5.72
N ARG A 19 25.45 4.37 5.62
CA ARG A 19 26.22 4.11 4.41
C ARG A 19 25.44 3.10 3.61
N VAL A 20 24.82 3.55 2.52
CA VAL A 20 24.54 2.66 1.40
C VAL A 20 25.87 2.51 0.68
N ASP A 21 26.64 1.48 1.00
CA ASP A 21 27.67 1.04 0.06
C ASP A 21 26.96 0.77 -1.27
N ALA A 22 27.53 1.25 -2.37
CA ALA A 22 26.90 1.30 -3.69
C ALA A 22 26.65 -0.09 -4.33
N GLY A 23 26.50 -1.16 -3.55
CA GLY A 23 26.54 -2.54 -3.99
C GLY A 23 25.22 -3.31 -3.98
N SER A 24 24.23 -2.98 -3.15
CA SER A 24 22.98 -3.77 -3.11
C SER A 24 21.83 -3.07 -2.38
N LEU A 25 20.65 -2.98 -3.00
CA LEU A 25 19.41 -2.61 -2.32
C LEU A 25 19.06 -3.57 -1.16
N ALA A 26 19.64 -4.78 -1.12
CA ALA A 26 19.37 -5.78 -0.10
C ALA A 26 19.94 -5.44 1.29
N ASP A 27 20.92 -4.53 1.37
CA ASP A 27 21.57 -4.14 2.63
C ASP A 27 21.00 -2.84 3.22
N LEU A 28 19.97 -2.27 2.58
CA LEU A 28 19.39 -1.02 3.03
C LEU A 28 18.65 -1.22 4.36
N ARG A 29 19.14 -0.54 5.40
CA ARG A 29 18.50 -0.45 6.71
C ARG A 29 17.82 0.90 6.84
N LEU A 30 16.51 0.88 7.07
CA LEU A 30 15.73 2.10 7.25
C LEU A 30 15.79 2.56 8.71
N PRO A 31 16.32 3.76 9.01
CA PRO A 31 16.27 4.30 10.36
C PRO A 31 14.81 4.53 10.81
N PRO A 32 14.41 4.15 12.04
CA PRO A 32 13.03 4.28 12.52
C PRO A 32 12.45 5.70 12.43
N GLU A 33 13.30 6.72 12.52
CA GLU A 33 12.90 8.12 12.43
C GLU A 33 12.51 8.57 11.00
N LEU A 34 12.78 7.74 9.98
CA LEU A 34 12.30 7.97 8.62
C LEU A 34 10.93 7.31 8.36
N LEU A 35 10.37 6.59 9.33
CA LEU A 35 8.98 6.11 9.26
C LEU A 35 8.03 7.27 9.48
N ALA A 36 7.05 7.45 8.59
CA ALA A 36 6.07 8.53 8.70
C ALA A 36 5.09 8.29 9.87
N ALA A 37 5.43 8.79 11.06
CA ALA A 37 4.64 8.58 12.29
C ALA A 37 3.18 9.11 12.20
N ALA A 38 2.91 10.03 11.28
CA ALA A 38 1.58 10.56 10.98
C ALA A 38 1.49 11.05 9.52
N PRO A 39 0.27 11.18 8.96
CA PRO A 39 0.06 11.83 7.68
C PRO A 39 0.52 13.29 7.70
N ALA A 40 0.99 13.80 6.56
CA ALA A 40 1.26 15.23 6.41
C ALA A 40 0.00 16.08 6.67
N PRO A 41 0.10 17.26 7.32
CA PRO A 41 -1.04 18.11 7.62
C PRO A 41 -1.90 18.47 6.39
N ARG A 42 -1.24 18.61 5.24
CA ARG A 42 -1.86 18.62 3.93
C ARG A 42 -1.29 17.46 3.12
N ARG A 43 -2.14 16.69 2.47
CA ARG A 43 -1.73 15.51 1.70
C ARG A 43 -0.73 15.82 0.57
N ASP A 44 -0.84 16.99 -0.03
CA ASP A 44 0.05 17.48 -1.10
C ASP A 44 1.32 18.17 -0.57
N ALA A 45 1.55 18.21 0.76
CA ALA A 45 2.76 18.78 1.35
C ALA A 45 3.91 17.77 1.49
N VAL A 46 3.76 16.58 0.90
CA VAL A 46 4.80 15.54 0.88
C VAL A 46 5.85 15.88 -0.18
N ARG A 47 7.03 15.29 -0.02
CA ARG A 47 8.12 15.42 -0.98
C ARG A 47 7.96 14.39 -2.09
N LEU A 48 8.55 14.71 -3.24
CA LEU A 48 8.58 13.87 -4.42
C LEU A 48 10.02 13.72 -4.88
N LEU A 49 10.49 12.48 -4.98
CA LEU A 49 11.79 12.17 -5.57
C LEU A 49 11.58 11.66 -7.00
N VAL A 50 12.25 12.22 -8.00
CA VAL A 50 12.02 11.85 -9.41
C VAL A 50 13.28 11.21 -9.98
N GLY A 51 13.18 9.93 -10.34
CA GLY A 51 14.22 9.19 -11.06
C GLY A 51 13.87 9.04 -12.53
N ARG A 52 14.84 9.28 -13.42
CA ARG A 52 14.71 9.07 -14.88
C ARG A 52 15.66 7.99 -15.35
N ARG A 53 15.12 6.90 -15.91
CA ARG A 53 15.93 5.74 -16.30
C ARG A 53 16.85 6.06 -17.47
N GLY A 54 16.37 6.78 -18.50
CA GLY A 54 17.18 7.11 -19.67
C GLY A 54 18.45 7.95 -19.38
N SER A 55 18.42 8.82 -18.36
CA SER A 55 19.55 9.68 -17.98
C SER A 55 20.27 9.21 -16.71
N GLY A 56 19.61 8.41 -15.88
CA GLY A 56 20.06 8.05 -14.54
C GLY A 56 19.90 9.15 -13.49
N GLU A 57 19.36 10.30 -13.89
CA GLU A 57 19.18 11.49 -13.05
C GLU A 57 18.16 11.25 -11.92
N VAL A 58 18.48 11.74 -10.72
CA VAL A 58 17.56 11.81 -9.58
C VAL A 58 17.45 13.26 -9.12
N THR A 59 16.21 13.76 -8.99
CA THR A 59 15.93 15.16 -8.63
C THR A 59 14.90 15.25 -7.51
N HIS A 60 15.01 16.28 -6.68
CA HIS A 60 14.14 16.52 -5.52
C HIS A 60 13.08 17.58 -5.83
N HIS A 61 11.82 17.29 -5.49
CA HIS A 61 10.67 18.15 -5.73
C HIS A 61 9.70 18.10 -4.54
N GLY A 62 8.77 19.04 -4.48
CA GLY A 62 7.52 18.91 -3.75
C GLY A 62 6.46 18.21 -4.61
N PHE A 63 5.52 17.49 -3.99
CA PHE A 63 4.49 16.78 -4.75
C PHE A 63 3.60 17.71 -5.61
N ARG A 64 3.43 18.97 -5.21
CA ARG A 64 2.69 19.99 -5.98
C ARG A 64 3.33 20.31 -7.34
N GLU A 65 4.59 19.96 -7.54
CA GLU A 65 5.32 20.19 -8.79
C GLU A 65 5.09 19.06 -9.81
N LEU A 66 4.39 17.98 -9.43
CA LEU A 66 4.02 16.87 -10.32
C LEU A 66 3.47 17.31 -11.70
N PRO A 67 2.59 18.31 -11.82
CA PRO A 67 2.06 18.73 -13.12
C PRO A 67 3.13 19.30 -14.06
N GLY A 68 4.25 19.81 -13.54
CA GLY A 68 5.39 20.27 -14.34
C GLY A 68 6.36 19.16 -14.75
N LEU A 69 6.23 17.97 -14.16
CA LEU A 69 7.09 16.81 -14.42
C LEU A 69 6.51 15.85 -15.47
N LEU A 70 5.23 16.03 -15.80
CA LEU A 70 4.49 15.29 -16.80
C LEU A 70 4.29 16.11 -18.08
N ARG A 71 3.93 15.43 -19.16
CA ARG A 71 3.72 16.00 -20.49
C ARG A 71 2.25 15.82 -20.89
N ALA A 72 1.76 16.72 -21.74
CA ALA A 72 0.46 16.52 -22.38
C ALA A 72 0.44 15.17 -23.12
N GLY A 73 -0.64 14.41 -22.95
CA GLY A 73 -0.79 13.07 -23.52
C GLY A 73 -0.32 11.93 -22.58
N ASP A 74 0.38 12.22 -21.48
CA ASP A 74 0.65 11.20 -20.46
C ASP A 74 -0.67 10.72 -19.82
N VAL A 75 -0.73 9.44 -19.47
CA VAL A 75 -1.86 8.83 -18.76
C VAL A 75 -1.42 8.45 -17.35
N LEU A 76 -2.08 9.01 -16.34
CA LEU A 76 -1.99 8.56 -14.95
C LEU A 76 -3.07 7.52 -14.70
N VAL A 77 -2.67 6.27 -14.45
CA VAL A 77 -3.59 5.20 -14.10
C VAL A 77 -3.77 5.15 -12.58
N VAL A 78 -4.98 5.45 -12.12
CA VAL A 78 -5.30 5.65 -10.69
C VAL A 78 -6.25 4.57 -10.19
N ASN A 79 -5.96 4.03 -9.00
CA ASN A 79 -6.87 3.09 -8.33
C ASN A 79 -7.97 3.85 -7.59
N THR A 80 -9.23 3.58 -7.93
CA THR A 80 -10.42 4.23 -7.36
C THR A 80 -11.04 3.44 -6.20
N SER A 81 -10.45 2.30 -5.80
CA SER A 81 -10.92 1.53 -4.65
C SER A 81 -10.87 2.38 -3.37
N ARG A 82 -12.01 2.46 -2.67
CA ARG A 82 -12.11 3.14 -1.36
C ARG A 82 -11.56 2.27 -0.25
N THR A 83 -11.03 2.90 0.79
CA THR A 83 -10.60 2.18 2.00
C THR A 83 -11.78 1.98 2.97
N LEU A 84 -11.88 0.79 3.55
CA LEU A 84 -12.84 0.47 4.60
C LEU A 84 -12.27 0.79 5.98
N PRO A 85 -13.12 1.16 6.95
CA PRO A 85 -12.77 1.07 8.36
C PRO A 85 -12.77 -0.41 8.80
N ALA A 86 -11.80 -1.16 8.28
CA ALA A 86 -11.76 -2.61 8.27
C ALA A 86 -11.35 -3.27 9.60
N ALA A 87 -10.92 -2.52 10.61
CA ALA A 87 -10.60 -3.05 11.93
C ALA A 87 -11.81 -2.92 12.87
N LEU A 88 -12.27 -4.04 13.41
CA LEU A 88 -13.43 -4.10 14.29
C LEU A 88 -13.09 -4.84 15.59
N ASN A 89 -13.35 -4.21 16.73
CA ASN A 89 -13.14 -4.86 18.03
C ASN A 89 -14.16 -5.99 18.22
N GLY A 90 -13.75 -7.04 18.93
CA GLY A 90 -14.62 -8.16 19.26
C GLY A 90 -14.15 -8.93 20.48
N ARG A 91 -14.95 -9.94 20.83
CA ARG A 91 -14.62 -10.94 21.85
C ARG A 91 -14.70 -12.32 21.24
N MET A 92 -13.62 -13.07 21.39
CA MET A 92 -13.50 -14.44 20.92
C MET A 92 -13.60 -15.39 22.10
N ALA A 93 -14.60 -16.27 22.07
CA ALA A 93 -14.74 -17.32 23.08
C ALA A 93 -13.87 -18.52 22.71
N GLU A 94 -13.39 -19.26 23.70
CA GLU A 94 -12.99 -20.65 23.45
C GLU A 94 -14.23 -21.49 23.09
N LEU A 95 -14.03 -22.58 22.34
CA LEU A 95 -15.13 -23.48 21.95
C LEU A 95 -15.83 -24.00 23.21
N GLY A 96 -17.13 -23.75 23.32
CA GLY A 96 -17.96 -24.16 24.47
C GLY A 96 -17.93 -23.22 25.68
N ALA A 97 -17.15 -22.13 25.65
CA ALA A 97 -17.12 -21.12 26.72
C ALA A 97 -18.16 -20.01 26.52
N ASP A 98 -18.52 -19.30 27.59
CA ASP A 98 -19.39 -18.12 27.50
C ASP A 98 -18.70 -17.01 26.67
N PRO A 99 -19.27 -16.54 25.56
CA PRO A 99 -18.64 -15.49 24.78
C PRO A 99 -18.65 -14.11 25.46
N ALA A 100 -19.33 -13.93 26.60
CA ALA A 100 -19.20 -12.74 27.43
C ALA A 100 -17.83 -12.67 28.13
N THR A 101 -17.20 -13.81 28.42
CA THR A 101 -15.87 -13.91 29.04
C THR A 101 -14.74 -14.11 28.03
N GLY A 102 -15.04 -14.07 26.73
CA GLY A 102 -14.08 -14.27 25.66
C GLY A 102 -12.95 -13.22 25.64
N ALA A 103 -11.79 -13.64 25.14
CA ALA A 103 -10.61 -12.80 24.97
C ALA A 103 -10.91 -11.62 24.04
N LEU A 104 -10.37 -10.45 24.37
CA LEU A 104 -10.45 -9.28 23.50
C LEU A 104 -9.62 -9.53 22.23
N VAL A 105 -10.25 -9.30 21.09
CA VAL A 105 -9.62 -9.42 19.77
C VAL A 105 -9.97 -8.21 18.90
N VAL A 106 -9.18 -8.00 17.86
CA VAL A 106 -9.51 -7.09 16.75
C VAL A 106 -9.58 -7.93 15.48
N VAL A 107 -10.68 -7.84 14.76
CA VAL A 107 -10.84 -8.49 13.46
C VAL A 107 -10.53 -7.47 12.38
N HIS A 108 -9.51 -7.75 11.57
CA HIS A 108 -9.24 -7.03 10.34
C HIS A 108 -9.98 -7.73 9.20
N PHE A 109 -10.92 -7.02 8.59
CA PHE A 109 -11.65 -7.47 7.42
C PHE A 109 -10.78 -7.25 6.19
N SER A 110 -10.49 -8.31 5.45
CA SER A 110 -9.52 -8.30 4.37
C SER A 110 -10.18 -8.14 3.01
N THR A 111 -10.91 -9.17 2.56
CA THR A 111 -11.51 -9.17 1.23
C THR A 111 -12.84 -9.91 1.24
N ARG A 112 -13.85 -9.31 0.61
CA ARG A 112 -15.14 -9.95 0.38
C ARG A 112 -15.07 -10.88 -0.83
N ARG A 113 -15.40 -12.15 -0.62
CA ARG A 113 -15.44 -13.19 -1.67
C ARG A 113 -16.77 -13.16 -2.42
N ASP A 114 -16.80 -13.80 -3.59
CA ASP A 114 -18.00 -13.89 -4.44
C ASP A 114 -19.16 -14.65 -3.78
N ASP A 115 -18.86 -15.59 -2.88
CA ASP A 115 -19.84 -16.36 -2.09
C ASP A 115 -20.40 -15.59 -0.88
N GLY A 116 -20.04 -14.30 -0.72
CA GLY A 116 -20.47 -13.46 0.38
C GLY A 116 -19.68 -13.65 1.68
N ARG A 117 -18.78 -14.64 1.76
CA ARG A 117 -17.86 -14.79 2.90
C ARG A 117 -16.78 -13.72 2.88
N TRP A 118 -16.14 -13.53 4.02
CA TRP A 118 -15.04 -12.60 4.18
C TRP A 118 -13.74 -13.33 4.49
N VAL A 119 -12.66 -12.90 3.84
CA VAL A 119 -11.31 -13.15 4.34
C VAL A 119 -11.07 -12.18 5.48
N VAL A 120 -10.61 -12.68 6.63
CA VAL A 120 -10.34 -11.88 7.84
C VAL A 120 -9.03 -12.31 8.49
N GLU A 121 -8.44 -11.41 9.26
CA GLU A 121 -7.35 -11.69 10.19
C GLU A 121 -7.81 -11.36 11.62
N VAL A 122 -7.60 -12.28 12.56
CA VAL A 122 -7.88 -12.03 13.97
C VAL A 122 -6.59 -11.66 14.67
N ARG A 123 -6.55 -10.50 15.32
CA ARG A 123 -5.37 -9.94 16.00
C ARG A 123 -5.63 -9.70 17.49
N SER A 124 -4.57 -9.69 18.28
CA SER A 124 -4.65 -9.32 19.70
C SER A 124 -4.44 -7.81 19.83
N PRO A 125 -5.22 -7.09 20.65
CA PRO A 125 -4.90 -5.71 20.98
C PRO A 125 -3.59 -5.66 21.77
N ASP A 126 -2.73 -4.67 21.49
CA ASP A 126 -1.43 -4.50 22.16
C ASP A 126 -1.50 -3.60 23.41
N GLY A 127 -2.68 -3.07 23.73
CA GLY A 127 -2.90 -2.12 24.83
C GLY A 127 -2.44 -0.68 24.54
N ARG A 128 -1.83 -0.41 23.38
CA ARG A 128 -1.36 0.92 22.91
C ARG A 128 -2.16 1.43 21.71
N GLY A 129 -3.28 0.76 21.41
CA GLY A 129 -4.18 1.08 20.31
C GLY A 129 -3.73 0.52 18.96
N SER A 130 -2.74 -0.38 18.93
CA SER A 130 -2.40 -1.18 17.75
C SER A 130 -2.78 -2.64 18.00
N THR A 131 -2.27 -3.54 17.16
CA THR A 131 -2.55 -4.97 17.22
C THR A 131 -1.30 -5.77 16.95
N VAL A 132 -1.16 -6.93 17.60
CA VAL A 132 -0.08 -7.88 17.35
C VAL A 132 -0.62 -9.16 16.71
N ARG A 133 0.26 -9.88 16.01
CA ARG A 133 -0.09 -11.15 15.36
C ARG A 133 -0.57 -12.13 16.42
N ARG A 134 -1.59 -12.90 16.06
CA ARG A 134 -1.95 -14.13 16.77
C ARG A 134 -2.39 -15.16 15.73
N PRO A 135 -2.22 -16.46 16.02
CA PRO A 135 -2.98 -17.48 15.29
C PRO A 135 -4.46 -17.15 15.40
N GLY A 136 -5.25 -17.48 14.38
CA GLY A 136 -6.70 -17.29 14.41
C GLY A 136 -7.38 -18.10 15.53
N GLY A 137 -8.14 -19.12 15.17
CA GLY A 137 -8.72 -20.06 16.12
C GLY A 137 -9.09 -21.34 15.41
N PRO A 138 -9.61 -22.35 16.11
CA PRO A 138 -10.12 -23.54 15.44
C PRO A 138 -11.29 -23.18 14.50
N ALA A 139 -11.51 -24.00 13.48
CA ALA A 139 -12.72 -23.93 12.66
C ALA A 139 -13.97 -24.00 13.57
N GLY A 140 -14.96 -23.16 13.29
CA GLY A 140 -16.14 -22.96 14.13
C GLY A 140 -15.96 -21.96 15.28
N ALA A 141 -14.75 -21.45 15.52
CA ALA A 141 -14.56 -20.43 16.55
C ALA A 141 -15.34 -19.16 16.23
N GLU A 142 -15.98 -18.62 17.27
CA GLU A 142 -16.91 -17.52 17.12
C GLU A 142 -16.38 -16.22 17.74
N VAL A 143 -16.57 -15.11 17.03
CA VAL A 143 -16.26 -13.76 17.49
C VAL A 143 -17.54 -12.95 17.58
N ARG A 144 -17.86 -12.43 18.78
CA ARG A 144 -18.87 -11.39 18.95
C ARG A 144 -18.23 -10.05 18.60
N LEU A 145 -18.72 -9.42 17.53
CA LEU A 145 -18.23 -8.15 17.02
C LEU A 145 -18.88 -6.98 17.75
N ALA A 146 -18.16 -5.87 17.88
CA ALA A 146 -18.74 -4.60 18.31
C ALA A 146 -19.96 -4.24 17.44
N GLY A 147 -21.02 -3.72 18.07
CA GLY A 147 -22.30 -3.45 17.41
C GLY A 147 -23.23 -4.68 17.29
N GLY A 148 -22.92 -5.79 17.95
CA GLY A 148 -23.81 -6.96 18.03
C GLY A 148 -23.71 -7.94 16.86
N GLY A 149 -22.75 -7.74 15.96
CA GLY A 149 -22.48 -8.68 14.87
C GLY A 149 -21.84 -9.97 15.37
N ARG A 150 -21.99 -11.04 14.60
CA ARG A 150 -21.34 -12.33 14.89
C ARG A 150 -20.50 -12.77 13.70
N LEU A 151 -19.30 -13.26 13.95
CA LEU A 151 -18.40 -13.83 12.94
C LEU A 151 -18.02 -15.25 13.33
N VAL A 152 -17.94 -16.16 12.37
CA VAL A 152 -17.52 -17.55 12.56
C VAL A 152 -16.36 -17.84 11.63
N LEU A 153 -15.23 -18.26 12.19
CA LEU A 153 -14.07 -18.71 11.42
C LEU A 153 -14.37 -20.09 10.83
N GLU A 154 -14.33 -20.25 9.51
CA GLU A 154 -14.69 -21.52 8.87
C GLU A 154 -13.47 -22.37 8.59
N ARG A 155 -12.43 -21.77 7.99
CA ARG A 155 -11.17 -22.44 7.64
C ARG A 155 -10.07 -21.42 7.36
N PRO A 156 -8.79 -21.82 7.43
CA PRO A 156 -7.70 -21.04 6.87
C PRO A 156 -7.94 -20.71 5.39
N LEU A 157 -7.48 -19.52 4.96
CA LEU A 157 -7.50 -19.12 3.55
C LEU A 157 -6.57 -20.03 2.75
N VAL A 158 -5.34 -20.19 3.23
CA VAL A 158 -4.31 -21.10 2.71
C VAL A 158 -4.22 -22.30 3.67
N PRO A 159 -4.19 -23.55 3.17
CA PRO A 159 -3.97 -24.72 4.01
C PRO A 159 -2.73 -24.57 4.89
N ASP A 160 -2.80 -25.06 6.12
CA ASP A 160 -1.73 -25.02 7.14
C ASP A 160 -1.26 -23.62 7.58
N ALA A 161 -1.82 -22.54 7.02
CA ALA A 161 -1.63 -21.19 7.52
C ALA A 161 -2.60 -20.90 8.69
N ASP A 162 -2.18 -20.05 9.62
CA ASP A 162 -2.96 -19.70 10.82
C ASP A 162 -3.43 -18.23 10.82
N ARG A 163 -2.97 -17.41 9.86
CA ARG A 163 -3.17 -15.95 9.83
C ARG A 163 -4.52 -15.54 9.23
N LEU A 164 -4.71 -15.78 7.93
CA LEU A 164 -5.92 -15.38 7.21
C LEU A 164 -6.94 -16.51 7.22
N TRP A 165 -8.19 -16.15 7.51
CA TRP A 165 -9.30 -17.07 7.63
C TRP A 165 -10.44 -16.68 6.70
N VAL A 166 -11.08 -17.67 6.11
CA VAL A 166 -12.40 -17.50 5.51
C VAL A 166 -13.43 -17.58 6.63
N ALA A 167 -14.31 -16.59 6.70
CA ALA A 167 -15.30 -16.45 7.76
C ALA A 167 -16.68 -16.05 7.21
N SER A 168 -17.73 -16.58 7.85
CA SER A 168 -19.09 -16.08 7.68
C SER A 168 -19.39 -14.98 8.69
N VAL A 169 -20.11 -13.96 8.25
CA VAL A 169 -20.42 -12.76 9.05
C VAL A 169 -21.92 -12.58 9.07
N ARG A 170 -22.50 -12.58 10.28
CA ARG A 170 -23.93 -12.42 10.53
C ARG A 170 -24.21 -11.01 11.00
N VAL A 171 -24.44 -10.14 10.03
CA VAL A 171 -25.02 -8.80 10.15
C VAL A 171 -25.81 -8.51 8.87
N PRO A 172 -26.82 -7.62 8.89
CA PRO A 172 -27.60 -7.31 7.70
C PRO A 172 -26.77 -6.76 6.53
N ASP A 173 -25.77 -5.92 6.83
CA ASP A 173 -24.85 -5.33 5.86
C ASP A 173 -23.47 -5.14 6.52
N VAL A 174 -22.49 -5.93 6.08
CA VAL A 174 -21.14 -5.93 6.65
C VAL A 174 -20.45 -4.59 6.44
N VAL A 175 -20.56 -3.99 5.26
CA VAL A 175 -19.87 -2.73 4.93
C VAL A 175 -20.45 -1.60 5.76
N ARG A 176 -21.78 -1.50 5.87
CA ARG A 176 -22.44 -0.50 6.71
C ARG A 176 -22.13 -0.72 8.20
N HIS A 177 -21.99 -1.97 8.63
CA HIS A 177 -21.59 -2.30 10.00
C HIS A 177 -20.17 -1.81 10.30
N LEU A 178 -19.22 -2.06 9.38
CA LEU A 178 -17.86 -1.55 9.48
C LEU A 178 -17.83 -0.02 9.52
N GLN A 179 -18.61 0.65 8.67
CA GLN A 179 -18.69 2.12 8.67
C GLN A 179 -19.16 2.71 10.00
N ARG A 180 -20.00 2.00 10.75
CA ARG A 180 -20.56 2.47 12.02
C ARG A 180 -19.70 2.14 13.23
N HIS A 181 -19.03 0.98 13.22
CA HIS A 181 -18.40 0.42 14.42
C HIS A 181 -16.90 0.15 14.25
N GLY A 182 -16.40 0.18 13.01
CA GLY A 182 -15.01 -0.07 12.70
C GLY A 182 -14.15 1.19 12.69
N ARG A 183 -12.85 0.96 12.50
CA ARG A 183 -11.84 1.99 12.25
C ARG A 183 -10.87 1.51 11.15
N PRO A 184 -10.10 2.40 10.51
CA PRO A 184 -9.04 1.95 9.60
C PRO A 184 -8.06 1.02 10.30
N ILE A 185 -7.43 0.12 9.56
CA ILE A 185 -6.32 -0.66 10.09
C ILE A 185 -5.17 0.31 10.37
N ARG A 186 -4.69 0.30 11.61
CA ARG A 186 -3.59 1.17 12.03
C ARG A 186 -2.26 0.52 11.65
N TYR A 187 -1.40 1.27 10.97
CA TYR A 187 -0.01 0.84 10.74
C TYR A 187 0.80 0.90 12.02
N GLY A 188 1.57 -0.14 12.31
CA GLY A 188 2.32 -0.28 13.56
C GLY A 188 3.32 0.87 13.84
N TYR A 189 3.85 1.50 12.79
CA TYR A 189 4.77 2.63 12.91
C TYR A 189 4.10 3.98 13.21
N THR A 190 2.77 4.07 13.14
CA THR A 190 2.07 5.35 13.39
C THR A 190 1.92 5.62 14.88
N ALA A 191 2.08 6.88 15.28
CA ALA A 191 2.02 7.28 16.68
C ALA A 191 0.62 7.11 17.31
N ARG A 192 -0.44 7.18 16.49
CA ARG A 192 -1.85 7.10 16.92
C ARG A 192 -2.77 6.75 15.75
N ASP A 193 -4.00 6.36 16.08
CA ASP A 193 -5.07 6.20 15.10
C ASP A 193 -5.26 7.48 14.27
N GLN A 194 -5.53 7.28 12.98
CA GLN A 194 -5.85 8.35 12.04
C GLN A 194 -7.31 8.24 11.60
N PRO A 195 -7.99 9.35 11.32
CA PRO A 195 -9.36 9.31 10.82
C PRO A 195 -9.40 8.61 9.45
N LEU A 196 -10.53 7.98 9.11
CA LEU A 196 -10.71 7.32 7.81
C LEU A 196 -10.39 8.23 6.62
N SER A 197 -10.65 9.54 6.73
CA SER A 197 -10.31 10.52 5.69
C SER A 197 -8.82 10.60 5.36
N ALA A 198 -7.92 10.24 6.28
CA ALA A 198 -6.48 10.16 6.02
C ALA A 198 -6.10 8.98 5.11
N TYR A 199 -6.91 7.92 5.12
CA TYR A 199 -6.74 6.72 4.31
C TYR A 199 -7.44 6.83 2.95
N GLN A 200 -8.39 7.76 2.79
CA GLN A 200 -9.07 7.97 1.50
C GLN A 200 -8.21 8.81 0.55
N THR A 201 -8.12 8.35 -0.70
CA THR A 201 -7.61 9.15 -1.82
C THR A 201 -8.72 10.00 -2.42
N VAL A 202 -8.36 11.04 -3.17
CA VAL A 202 -9.35 11.87 -3.90
C VAL A 202 -10.00 11.13 -5.08
N PHE A 203 -9.48 9.96 -5.45
CA PHE A 203 -9.99 9.12 -6.52
C PHE A 203 -11.02 8.08 -6.03
N GLY A 204 -11.16 7.91 -4.71
CA GLY A 204 -12.00 6.87 -4.13
C GLY A 204 -13.47 7.01 -4.50
N THR A 205 -14.02 6.04 -5.23
CA THR A 205 -15.45 5.97 -5.61
C THR A 205 -16.10 4.69 -5.08
N PRO A 206 -17.42 4.69 -4.81
CA PRO A 206 -18.14 3.43 -4.56
C PRO A 206 -17.98 2.49 -5.77
N SER A 207 -17.62 1.22 -5.52
CA SER A 207 -17.58 0.21 -6.59
C SER A 207 -18.98 -0.35 -6.86
N ALA A 208 -19.21 -0.77 -8.10
CA ALA A 208 -20.47 -1.35 -8.57
C ALA A 208 -20.81 -2.68 -7.88
N ASP A 209 -19.81 -3.45 -7.43
CA ASP A 209 -20.01 -4.73 -6.74
C ASP A 209 -20.09 -4.58 -5.20
N GLY A 210 -20.00 -3.35 -4.70
CA GLY A 210 -20.02 -3.01 -3.28
C GLY A 210 -18.76 -3.41 -2.52
N ARG A 211 -17.66 -3.78 -3.21
CA ARG A 211 -16.35 -4.03 -2.60
C ARG A 211 -15.58 -2.74 -2.39
N ALA A 212 -14.58 -2.84 -1.52
CA ALA A 212 -13.67 -1.78 -1.13
C ALA A 212 -12.43 -2.43 -0.50
N SER A 213 -11.33 -1.70 -0.47
CA SER A 213 -10.07 -2.19 0.08
C SER A 213 -10.05 -2.15 1.60
N ALA A 214 -9.38 -3.12 2.22
CA ALA A 214 -8.93 -3.02 3.62
C ALA A 214 -7.78 -2.01 3.75
N GLU A 215 -6.83 -2.07 2.82
CA GLU A 215 -5.65 -1.20 2.77
C GLU A 215 -5.81 -0.09 1.74
N MET A 216 -5.23 1.09 1.97
CA MET A 216 -5.39 2.19 1.03
C MET A 216 -4.49 2.07 -0.21
N PRO A 217 -4.90 2.55 -1.39
CA PRO A 217 -3.99 2.80 -2.52
C PRO A 217 -3.13 4.05 -2.24
N SER A 218 -2.15 3.90 -1.35
CA SER A 218 -1.41 4.98 -0.68
C SER A 218 -0.68 5.95 -1.62
N ALA A 219 -0.21 5.49 -2.78
CA ALA A 219 0.43 6.36 -3.78
C ALA A 219 -0.52 7.44 -4.33
N GLY A 220 -1.83 7.21 -4.30
CA GLY A 220 -2.84 8.19 -4.68
C GLY A 220 -3.17 9.19 -3.57
N ARG A 221 -2.67 8.98 -2.34
CA ARG A 221 -2.96 9.85 -1.19
C ARG A 221 -2.54 11.29 -1.41
N PRO A 222 -1.36 11.63 -1.96
CA PRO A 222 -0.92 13.02 -2.01
C PRO A 222 -1.73 13.92 -2.96
N PHE A 223 -2.52 13.35 -3.87
CA PHE A 223 -3.34 14.10 -4.81
C PHE A 223 -4.45 14.90 -4.11
N THR A 224 -4.67 16.12 -4.58
CA THR A 224 -5.79 17.00 -4.18
C THR A 224 -6.63 17.34 -5.40
N ALA A 225 -7.89 17.75 -5.19
CA ALA A 225 -8.74 18.16 -6.30
C ALA A 225 -8.10 19.29 -7.15
N PRO A 226 -7.51 20.36 -6.57
CA PRO A 226 -6.80 21.38 -7.35
C PRO A 226 -5.64 20.81 -8.19
N LEU A 227 -4.85 19.88 -7.63
CA LEU A 227 -3.74 19.26 -8.35
C LEU A 227 -4.23 18.41 -9.52
N VAL A 228 -5.31 17.65 -9.32
CA VAL A 228 -5.93 16.86 -10.40
C VAL A 228 -6.47 17.77 -11.51
N THR A 229 -7.12 18.88 -11.14
CA THR A 229 -7.57 19.88 -12.12
C THR A 229 -6.39 20.47 -12.90
N GLU A 230 -5.28 20.79 -12.24
CA GLU A 230 -4.09 21.31 -12.91
C GLU A 230 -3.50 20.29 -13.90
N LEU A 231 -3.37 19.02 -13.49
CA LEU A 231 -2.91 17.92 -14.35
C LEU A 231 -3.76 17.83 -15.63
N VAL A 232 -5.08 17.79 -15.47
CA VAL A 232 -6.02 17.71 -16.59
C VAL A 232 -5.92 18.94 -17.49
N SER A 233 -5.81 20.15 -16.91
CA SER A 233 -5.66 21.39 -17.67
C SER A 233 -4.37 21.45 -18.50
N ARG A 234 -3.33 20.73 -18.09
CA ARG A 234 -2.06 20.58 -18.83
C ARG A 234 -2.09 19.43 -19.83
N GLY A 235 -3.23 18.77 -20.01
CA GLY A 235 -3.40 17.67 -20.97
C GLY A 235 -2.95 16.30 -20.47
N VAL A 236 -2.74 16.12 -19.15
CA VAL A 236 -2.53 14.80 -18.56
C VAL A 236 -3.88 14.09 -18.41
N GLN A 237 -3.96 12.85 -18.85
CA GLN A 237 -5.16 12.03 -18.79
C GLN A 237 -5.20 11.22 -17.49
N LEU A 238 -6.38 11.00 -16.94
CA LEU A 238 -6.61 10.22 -15.73
C LEU A 238 -7.45 8.99 -16.12
N ALA A 239 -6.89 7.80 -15.95
CA ALA A 239 -7.54 6.54 -16.31
C ALA A 239 -7.81 5.69 -15.06
N PRO A 240 -9.07 5.47 -14.67
CA PRO A 240 -9.40 4.75 -13.42
C PRO A 240 -9.30 3.23 -13.59
N ILE A 241 -8.82 2.55 -12.56
CA ILE A 241 -8.96 1.10 -12.36
C ILE A 241 -9.51 0.85 -10.96
N GLU A 242 -10.02 -0.36 -10.73
CA GLU A 242 -10.34 -0.83 -9.39
C GLU A 242 -9.44 -2.02 -9.06
N LEU A 243 -8.77 -2.00 -7.91
CA LEU A 243 -8.16 -3.18 -7.29
C LEU A 243 -8.37 -3.07 -5.79
N HIS A 244 -9.14 -3.99 -5.22
CA HIS A 244 -9.49 -3.99 -3.80
C HIS A 244 -8.45 -4.78 -3.00
N THR A 245 -7.55 -4.04 -2.38
CA THR A 245 -6.46 -4.59 -1.59
C THR A 245 -6.95 -5.18 -0.28
N GLY A 246 -6.45 -6.36 0.04
CA GLY A 246 -6.65 -7.01 1.32
C GLY A 246 -5.71 -6.50 2.41
N VAL A 247 -5.78 -7.12 3.59
CA VAL A 247 -4.80 -7.00 4.66
C VAL A 247 -3.48 -7.57 4.19
N ALA A 248 -2.46 -6.71 4.09
CA ALA A 248 -1.08 -7.12 3.95
C ALA A 248 -0.43 -7.17 5.34
N SER A 249 0.30 -8.25 5.66
CA SER A 249 1.14 -8.25 6.87
C SER A 249 2.59 -8.03 6.47
N ALA A 250 3.16 -6.91 6.90
CA ALA A 250 4.60 -6.67 6.81
C ALA A 250 5.42 -7.72 7.59
N GLU A 251 4.82 -8.41 8.55
CA GLU A 251 5.51 -9.36 9.44
C GLU A 251 5.77 -10.72 8.80
N ALA A 252 5.09 -11.05 7.69
CA ALA A 252 5.08 -12.42 7.16
C ALA A 252 5.67 -12.56 5.74
N HIS A 253 6.02 -11.46 5.07
CA HIS A 253 6.61 -11.46 3.71
C HIS A 253 5.88 -12.40 2.72
N GLU A 254 4.57 -12.56 2.90
CA GLU A 254 3.76 -13.47 2.10
C GLU A 254 3.49 -12.85 0.72
N PRO A 255 3.50 -13.65 -0.36
CA PRO A 255 3.02 -13.15 -1.65
C PRO A 255 1.56 -12.68 -1.52
N PRO A 256 1.15 -11.68 -2.31
CA PRO A 256 -0.24 -11.26 -2.31
C PRO A 256 -1.12 -12.44 -2.72
N TYR A 257 -2.15 -12.72 -1.93
CA TYR A 257 -3.20 -13.64 -2.34
C TYR A 257 -4.08 -12.96 -3.40
N ALA A 258 -4.99 -13.73 -4.02
CA ALA A 258 -5.89 -13.23 -5.04
C ALA A 258 -6.69 -12.00 -4.56
N GLU A 259 -6.60 -10.90 -5.31
CA GLU A 259 -7.35 -9.67 -5.03
C GLU A 259 -8.29 -9.33 -6.20
N PRO A 260 -9.53 -8.89 -5.93
CA PRO A 260 -10.47 -8.57 -6.99
C PRO A 260 -10.09 -7.25 -7.65
N PHE A 261 -10.13 -7.23 -8.98
CA PHE A 261 -9.77 -6.09 -9.79
C PHE A 261 -10.69 -5.93 -10.99
N THR A 262 -10.74 -4.70 -11.50
CA THR A 262 -11.43 -4.31 -12.73
C THR A 262 -10.60 -3.28 -13.49
N VAL A 263 -10.34 -3.56 -14.76
CA VAL A 263 -9.83 -2.61 -15.76
C VAL A 263 -10.97 -2.33 -16.75
N PRO A 264 -11.60 -1.15 -16.70
CA PRO A 264 -12.69 -0.80 -17.62
C PRO A 264 -12.22 -0.70 -19.09
N ALA A 265 -13.15 -0.88 -20.03
CA ALA A 265 -12.88 -0.75 -21.46
C ALA A 265 -12.37 0.66 -21.84
N SER A 266 -12.88 1.71 -21.17
CA SER A 266 -12.41 3.08 -21.34
C SER A 266 -10.94 3.24 -20.95
N THR A 267 -10.52 2.65 -19.82
CA THR A 267 -9.13 2.67 -19.36
C THR A 267 -8.21 1.90 -20.29
N ALA A 268 -8.62 0.69 -20.72
CA ALA A 268 -7.87 -0.08 -21.70
C ALA A 268 -7.67 0.71 -23.01
N TRP A 269 -8.72 1.38 -23.49
CA TRP A 269 -8.65 2.23 -24.68
C TRP A 269 -7.70 3.42 -24.48
N GLN A 270 -7.82 4.17 -23.38
CA GLN A 270 -6.96 5.33 -23.09
C GLN A 270 -5.47 4.94 -23.02
N VAL A 271 -5.17 3.85 -22.33
CA VAL A 271 -3.80 3.32 -22.20
C VAL A 271 -3.24 2.95 -23.58
N ASN A 272 -3.98 2.17 -24.38
CA ASN A 272 -3.51 1.76 -25.69
C ASN A 272 -3.37 2.95 -26.66
N ALA A 273 -4.31 3.90 -26.62
CA ALA A 273 -4.29 5.10 -27.47
C ALA A 273 -3.10 6.00 -27.13
N ALA A 274 -2.81 6.22 -25.85
CA ALA A 274 -1.65 6.99 -25.42
C ALA A 274 -0.35 6.35 -25.91
N ARG A 275 -0.21 5.03 -25.75
CA ARG A 275 0.98 4.30 -26.25
C ARG A 275 1.12 4.40 -27.77
N ALA A 276 0.02 4.25 -28.51
CA ALA A 276 0.03 4.39 -29.98
C ALA A 276 0.43 5.82 -30.42
N ALA A 277 0.13 6.84 -29.61
CA ALA A 277 0.51 8.22 -29.83
C ALA A 277 1.91 8.58 -29.28
N GLY A 278 2.67 7.61 -28.72
CA GLY A 278 3.98 7.84 -28.11
C GLY A 278 3.94 8.54 -26.75
N GLY A 279 2.77 8.61 -26.11
CA GLY A 279 2.59 9.06 -24.73
C GLY A 279 2.99 8.00 -23.71
N ARG A 280 3.19 8.41 -22.45
CA ARG A 280 3.61 7.51 -21.36
C ARG A 280 2.42 7.07 -20.51
N VAL A 281 2.45 5.82 -20.08
CA VAL A 281 1.51 5.26 -19.11
C VAL A 281 2.21 5.20 -17.76
N VAL A 282 1.78 6.05 -16.83
CA VAL A 282 2.34 6.14 -15.48
C VAL A 282 1.32 5.58 -14.48
N ALA A 283 1.66 4.46 -13.86
CA ALA A 283 0.82 3.86 -12.82
C ALA A 283 0.97 4.64 -11.51
N VAL A 284 -0.15 4.95 -10.86
CA VAL A 284 -0.18 5.55 -9.52
C VAL A 284 -0.37 4.43 -8.50
N GLY A 285 0.75 3.88 -8.04
CA GLY A 285 0.83 2.80 -7.07
C GLY A 285 1.01 1.41 -7.68
N THR A 286 1.55 0.49 -6.88
CA THR A 286 1.82 -0.90 -7.25
C THR A 286 0.54 -1.68 -7.59
N THR A 287 -0.60 -1.28 -7.04
CA THR A 287 -1.91 -1.86 -7.36
C THR A 287 -2.35 -1.56 -8.79
N ALA A 288 -2.13 -0.34 -9.28
CA ALA A 288 -2.41 0.02 -10.67
C ALA A 288 -1.53 -0.75 -11.65
N VAL A 289 -0.25 -0.97 -11.31
CA VAL A 289 0.65 -1.84 -12.10
C VAL A 289 0.07 -3.26 -12.18
N ARG A 290 -0.28 -3.89 -11.04
CA ARG A 290 -0.82 -5.25 -11.04
C ARG A 290 -2.09 -5.39 -11.87
N ALA A 291 -3.03 -4.44 -11.74
CA ALA A 291 -4.27 -4.46 -12.50
C ALA A 291 -4.02 -4.38 -14.01
N LEU A 292 -3.19 -3.43 -14.47
CA LEU A 292 -2.87 -3.27 -15.89
C LEU A 292 -2.08 -4.46 -16.45
N GLU A 293 -1.08 -4.94 -15.71
CA GLU A 293 -0.23 -6.05 -16.14
C GLU A 293 -0.98 -7.39 -16.17
N THR A 294 -2.03 -7.54 -15.35
CA THR A 294 -2.95 -8.68 -15.43
C THR A 294 -3.84 -8.57 -16.66
N ALA A 295 -4.24 -7.35 -17.03
CA ALA A 295 -5.11 -7.06 -18.17
C ALA A 295 -4.36 -6.91 -19.51
N SER A 296 -3.04 -7.04 -19.52
CA SER A 296 -2.19 -6.88 -20.71
C SER A 296 -1.82 -8.22 -21.34
N ASP A 297 -1.88 -8.30 -22.67
CA ASP A 297 -1.34 -9.43 -23.42
C ASP A 297 0.18 -9.36 -23.59
N GLU A 298 0.76 -10.35 -24.26
CA GLU A 298 2.21 -10.44 -24.42
C GLU A 298 2.84 -9.25 -25.17
N ARG A 299 2.04 -8.56 -26.00
CA ARG A 299 2.47 -7.37 -26.74
C ARG A 299 2.28 -6.09 -25.92
N GLY A 300 1.78 -6.19 -24.70
CA GLY A 300 1.45 -5.06 -23.83
C GLY A 300 0.13 -4.39 -24.18
N THR A 301 -0.72 -4.99 -25.04
CA THR A 301 -2.04 -4.42 -25.33
C THR A 301 -2.95 -4.67 -24.15
N VAL A 302 -3.48 -3.62 -23.55
CA VAL A 302 -4.40 -3.72 -22.41
C VAL A 302 -5.81 -3.99 -22.91
N ARG A 303 -6.53 -4.91 -22.26
CA ARG A 303 -7.93 -5.24 -22.56
C ARG A 303 -8.80 -4.95 -21.35
N ALA A 304 -10.09 -4.73 -21.57
CA ALA A 304 -11.04 -4.71 -20.48
C ALA A 304 -11.01 -6.07 -19.77
N ALA A 305 -10.88 -6.06 -18.45
CA ALA A 305 -10.77 -7.27 -17.66
C ALA A 305 -11.38 -7.06 -16.27
N HIS A 306 -11.94 -8.11 -15.69
CA HIS A 306 -12.36 -8.14 -14.30
C HIS A 306 -12.15 -9.56 -13.76
N GLY A 307 -12.05 -9.69 -12.44
CA GLY A 307 -11.87 -10.97 -11.78
C GLY A 307 -10.90 -10.84 -10.63
N TRP A 308 -10.05 -11.84 -10.44
CA TRP A 308 -9.09 -11.90 -9.35
C TRP A 308 -7.66 -11.92 -9.91
N THR A 309 -6.76 -11.13 -9.34
CA THR A 309 -5.34 -11.12 -9.72
C THR A 309 -4.47 -11.65 -8.60
N GLU A 310 -3.65 -12.65 -8.94
CA GLU A 310 -2.56 -13.20 -8.11
C GLU A 310 -1.19 -12.78 -8.68
N LEU A 311 -1.18 -11.85 -9.65
CA LEU A 311 0.03 -11.51 -10.38
C LEU A 311 1.07 -10.87 -9.45
N VAL A 312 2.24 -11.50 -9.39
CA VAL A 312 3.47 -10.95 -8.81
C VAL A 312 4.36 -10.45 -9.95
N VAL A 313 4.68 -9.16 -9.94
CA VAL A 313 5.57 -8.55 -10.93
C VAL A 313 7.00 -8.63 -10.42
N THR A 314 7.86 -9.31 -11.17
CA THR A 314 9.28 -9.47 -10.86
C THR A 314 10.17 -8.86 -11.96
N PRO A 315 11.46 -8.60 -11.68
CA PRO A 315 12.39 -8.10 -12.69
C PRO A 315 12.51 -9.01 -13.93
N GLU A 316 12.45 -10.32 -13.74
CA GLU A 316 12.58 -11.32 -14.82
C GLU A 316 11.37 -11.29 -15.77
N ARG A 317 10.17 -11.04 -15.22
CA ARG A 317 8.95 -10.84 -16.02
C ARG A 317 8.94 -9.47 -16.71
N GLY A 318 9.38 -8.44 -15.99
CA GLY A 318 9.24 -7.04 -16.38
C GLY A 318 7.78 -6.55 -16.36
N VAL A 319 7.59 -5.34 -16.90
CA VAL A 319 6.29 -4.71 -17.16
C VAL A 319 6.08 -4.52 -18.67
N ARG A 320 4.84 -4.64 -19.13
CA ARG A 320 4.49 -4.57 -20.57
C ARG A 320 3.61 -3.38 -20.92
N ALA A 321 2.78 -2.93 -19.98
CA ALA A 321 1.77 -1.88 -20.18
C ALA A 321 2.15 -0.55 -19.54
N VAL A 322 3.09 -0.56 -18.60
CA VAL A 322 3.47 0.61 -17.78
C VAL A 322 4.86 1.10 -18.17
N ASP A 323 4.99 2.40 -18.36
CA ASP A 323 6.27 3.07 -18.67
C ASP A 323 6.90 3.72 -17.42
N GLY A 324 6.08 4.11 -16.44
CA GLY A 324 6.53 4.75 -15.21
C GLY A 324 5.65 4.45 -14.00
N LEU A 325 6.16 4.74 -12.81
CA LEU A 325 5.49 4.43 -11.54
C LEU A 325 5.63 5.59 -10.57
N LEU A 326 4.51 6.08 -10.05
CA LEU A 326 4.43 6.94 -8.87
C LEU A 326 4.08 6.06 -7.67
N THR A 327 4.93 5.99 -6.64
CA THR A 327 4.73 5.10 -5.49
C THR A 327 5.38 5.65 -4.23
N GLY A 328 5.04 5.09 -3.06
CA GLY A 328 5.77 5.36 -1.82
C GLY A 328 7.17 4.74 -1.81
N LEU A 329 7.95 5.04 -0.77
CA LEU A 329 9.21 4.35 -0.50
C LEU A 329 8.94 3.09 0.34
N HIS A 330 9.42 1.95 -0.13
CA HIS A 330 9.18 0.61 0.46
C HIS A 330 10.48 0.01 0.96
N GLU A 331 10.45 -0.68 2.09
CA GLU A 331 11.59 -1.43 2.61
C GLU A 331 12.04 -2.56 1.65
N PRO A 332 13.33 -2.94 1.66
CA PRO A 332 13.87 -3.91 0.70
C PRO A 332 13.24 -5.29 0.75
N GLU A 333 12.81 -5.72 1.93
CA GLU A 333 12.22 -7.03 2.18
C GLU A 333 10.79 -7.13 1.62
N ALA A 334 10.17 -6.02 1.20
CA ALA A 334 8.82 -6.03 0.65
C ALA A 334 8.78 -6.54 -0.81
N SER A 335 7.77 -7.36 -1.14
CA SER A 335 7.50 -7.83 -2.52
C SER A 335 7.30 -6.68 -3.53
N HIS A 336 6.94 -5.48 -3.04
CA HIS A 336 6.88 -4.26 -3.85
C HIS A 336 8.23 -3.88 -4.46
N LEU A 337 9.37 -4.16 -3.80
CA LEU A 337 10.68 -3.81 -4.34
C LEU A 337 10.95 -4.54 -5.67
N LEU A 338 10.52 -5.79 -5.81
CA LEU A 338 10.63 -6.54 -7.06
C LEU A 338 9.91 -5.84 -8.22
N MET A 339 8.75 -5.26 -7.95
CA MET A 339 7.98 -4.52 -8.95
C MET A 339 8.63 -3.18 -9.29
N LEU A 340 9.14 -2.44 -8.31
CA LEU A 340 9.86 -1.19 -8.55
C LEU A 340 11.09 -1.47 -9.42
N ARG A 341 11.85 -2.53 -9.12
CA ARG A 341 12.97 -3.01 -9.94
C ARG A 341 12.54 -3.36 -11.36
N ALA A 342 11.41 -4.02 -11.54
CA ALA A 342 10.86 -4.34 -12.87
C ALA A 342 10.52 -3.09 -13.71
N VAL A 343 10.10 -1.99 -13.07
CA VAL A 343 9.77 -0.72 -13.74
C VAL A 343 11.03 0.11 -14.03
N SER A 344 11.86 0.36 -13.03
CA SER A 344 12.97 1.33 -13.12
C SER A 344 14.33 0.73 -13.42
N GLY A 345 14.50 -0.58 -13.22
CA GLY A 345 15.80 -1.23 -13.15
C GLY A 345 16.52 -1.00 -11.81
N GLU A 346 17.45 -1.90 -11.48
CA GLU A 346 18.19 -1.90 -10.20
C GLU A 346 18.98 -0.62 -9.98
N GLN A 347 19.75 -0.20 -10.98
CA GLN A 347 20.70 0.91 -10.83
C GLN A 347 20.01 2.25 -10.53
N LEU A 348 18.90 2.55 -11.22
CA LEU A 348 18.14 3.77 -10.95
C LEU A 348 17.51 3.70 -9.56
N LEU A 349 16.92 2.56 -9.21
CA LEU A 349 16.23 2.40 -7.93
C LEU A 349 17.21 2.54 -6.75
N ALA A 350 18.40 1.94 -6.86
CA ALA A 350 19.47 2.09 -5.88
C ALA A 350 19.87 3.56 -5.68
N ARG A 351 20.03 4.32 -6.79
CA ARG A 351 20.30 5.77 -6.72
C ARG A 351 19.17 6.53 -6.03
N VAL A 352 17.92 6.28 -6.44
CA VAL A 352 16.72 6.92 -5.84
C VAL A 352 16.66 6.64 -4.34
N TYR A 353 16.92 5.41 -3.90
CA TYR A 353 16.86 5.04 -2.48
C TYR A 353 18.03 5.65 -1.68
N ALA A 354 19.24 5.70 -2.24
CA ALA A 354 20.37 6.38 -1.62
C ALA A 354 20.10 7.89 -1.47
N GLU A 355 19.54 8.54 -2.49
CA GLU A 355 19.09 9.94 -2.46
C GLU A 355 17.98 10.16 -1.43
N ALA A 356 17.02 9.22 -1.33
CA ALA A 356 15.95 9.29 -0.35
C ALA A 356 16.48 9.23 1.09
N LEU A 357 17.43 8.34 1.37
CA LEU A 357 18.07 8.24 2.69
C LEU A 357 18.88 9.47 3.03
N ARG A 358 19.78 9.91 2.14
CA ARG A 358 20.57 11.14 2.35
C ARG A 358 19.68 12.37 2.49
N GLY A 359 18.62 12.43 1.70
CA GLY A 359 17.62 13.48 1.75
C GLY A 359 16.65 13.37 2.94
N ARG A 360 16.74 12.32 3.77
CA ARG A 360 15.83 12.03 4.89
C ARG A 360 14.35 12.07 4.49
N TYR A 361 14.02 11.43 3.39
CA TYR A 361 12.63 11.24 2.98
C TYR A 361 11.90 10.36 3.99
N LEU A 362 10.59 10.59 4.15
CA LEU A 362 9.72 9.77 4.98
C LEU A 362 9.18 8.58 4.17
N TRP A 363 9.06 7.42 4.80
CA TRP A 363 8.75 6.15 4.14
C TRP A 363 7.35 5.63 4.50
N HIS A 364 6.93 4.57 3.82
CA HIS A 364 5.64 3.88 3.97
C HIS A 364 4.42 4.73 3.58
N GLU A 365 3.21 4.24 3.88
CA GLU A 365 1.94 4.73 3.31
C GLU A 365 1.67 6.21 3.59
N PHE A 366 2.13 6.73 4.71
CA PHE A 366 2.00 8.15 5.07
C PHE A 366 3.21 9.02 4.71
N GLY A 367 4.29 8.42 4.20
CA GLY A 367 5.53 9.09 3.86
C GLY A 367 5.51 9.86 2.54
N ASP A 368 6.70 10.16 2.06
CA ASP A 368 6.94 10.79 0.78
C ASP A 368 6.80 9.78 -0.37
N VAL A 369 6.81 10.29 -1.60
CA VAL A 369 6.65 9.47 -2.81
C VAL A 369 7.83 9.62 -3.75
N ASN A 370 8.03 8.64 -4.62
CA ASN A 370 8.93 8.72 -5.75
C ASN A 370 8.17 8.52 -7.08
N LEU A 371 8.65 9.19 -8.12
CA LEU A 371 8.19 9.04 -9.50
C LEU A 371 9.35 8.49 -10.33
N LEU A 372 9.15 7.30 -10.86
CA LEU A 372 10.09 6.58 -11.71
C LEU A 372 9.63 6.71 -13.16
N LEU A 373 10.43 7.34 -14.01
CA LEU A 373 10.13 7.60 -15.41
C LEU A 373 11.15 6.87 -16.33
N PRO A 374 10.75 6.57 -17.59
CA PRO A 374 11.57 5.78 -18.52
C PRO A 374 12.87 6.46 -18.97
#